data_AF-A0A3C0AW98-F1
#
_entry.id   AF-A0A3C0AW98-F1
#
_cell.length_a   1.000
_cell.length_b   1.000
_cell.length_c   1.000
_cell.angle_alpha   90.00
_cell.angle_beta   90.00
_cell.angle_gamma   90.00
#
_symmetry.space_group_name_H-M   'P 1'
#
loop_
_entity.id
_entity.type
_entity.pdbx_description
1 polymer ?
#
loop_
_entity_poly.entity_id
_entity_poly.type
_entity_poly.pdbx_seq_one_letter_code
_entity_poly.pdbx_strand_id
1 'polypeptide(L)'
;AKRPIMAGIATELSDKVILTSDNPRNEDPEVIINEMEKGVAPQNFKKSLSITDRKQAIKTACQLAQANDIILIAGKGHETYQEIQGVRHNFDDMKIVTELLDQLNK
;
A
#
# COMPACT_ATOMS: atom_id res chain seq x y z
N ALA A 1 -10.86 -10.11 -10.33
CA ALA A 1 -12.02 -10.33 -9.42
C ALA A 1 -11.76 -9.82 -7.99
N LYS A 2 -10.69 -10.23 -7.29
CA LYS A 2 -10.47 -9.83 -5.88
C LYS A 2 -10.11 -8.36 -5.63
N ARG A 3 -9.38 -7.73 -6.55
CA ARG A 3 -8.80 -6.38 -6.42
C ARG A 3 -9.82 -5.29 -6.05
N PRO A 4 -10.93 -5.11 -6.78
CA PRO A 4 -11.93 -4.11 -6.42
C PRO A 4 -12.59 -4.41 -5.06
N ILE A 5 -12.90 -5.67 -4.76
CA ILE A 5 -13.52 -6.05 -3.47
C ILE A 5 -12.59 -5.69 -2.30
N MET A 6 -11.31 -5.98 -2.42
CA MET A 6 -10.31 -5.64 -1.39
C MET A 6 -10.20 -4.13 -1.16
N ALA A 7 -10.15 -3.33 -2.23
CA ALA A 7 -10.07 -1.88 -2.13
C ALA A 7 -11.35 -1.27 -1.54
N GLY A 8 -12.51 -1.80 -1.92
CA GLY A 8 -13.81 -1.43 -1.34
C GLY A 8 -13.81 -1.62 0.17
N ILE A 9 -13.47 -2.83 0.64
CA ILE A 9 -13.43 -3.16 2.08
C ILE A 9 -12.39 -2.30 2.81
N ALA A 10 -11.17 -2.17 2.27
CA ALA A 10 -10.13 -1.36 2.89
C ALA A 10 -10.57 0.09 3.09
N THR A 11 -11.20 0.66 2.05
CA THR A 11 -11.71 2.03 2.12
C THR A 11 -12.96 2.14 2.98
N GLU A 12 -13.74 1.10 3.21
CA GLU A 12 -14.86 1.15 4.14
C GLU A 12 -14.40 1.17 5.59
N LEU A 13 -13.41 0.33 5.93
CA LEU A 13 -13.00 0.06 7.32
C LEU A 13 -11.84 0.92 7.82
N SER A 14 -11.26 1.77 6.97
CA SER A 14 -10.11 2.62 7.34
C SER A 14 -10.39 4.10 7.14
N ASP A 15 -9.76 4.95 7.96
CA ASP A 15 -9.83 6.41 7.85
C ASP A 15 -9.02 6.95 6.66
N LYS A 16 -7.93 6.26 6.32
CA LYS A 16 -7.07 6.51 5.15
C LYS A 16 -6.62 5.19 4.54
N VAL A 17 -6.54 5.14 3.22
CA VAL A 17 -6.06 3.98 2.46
C VAL A 17 -5.07 4.44 1.40
N ILE A 18 -3.96 3.73 1.28
CA ILE A 18 -3.00 3.92 0.19
C ILE A 18 -2.95 2.63 -0.62
N LEU A 19 -3.48 2.67 -1.85
CA LEU A 19 -3.38 1.59 -2.81
C LEU A 19 -1.99 1.62 -3.44
N THR A 20 -1.30 0.48 -3.42
CA THR A 20 0.08 0.38 -3.89
C THR A 20 0.36 -0.96 -4.54
N SER A 21 1.50 -1.04 -5.22
CA SER A 21 1.99 -2.28 -5.81
C SER A 21 2.63 -3.18 -4.74
N ASP A 22 2.49 -4.49 -4.93
CA ASP A 22 3.20 -5.51 -4.16
C ASP A 22 4.07 -6.29 -5.14
N ASN A 23 3.68 -7.49 -5.53
CA ASN A 23 4.37 -8.28 -6.56
C ASN A 23 3.61 -8.14 -7.88
N PRO A 24 3.89 -7.11 -8.72
CA PRO A 24 3.21 -6.96 -10.00
C PRO A 24 3.54 -8.10 -10.98
N ARG A 25 4.64 -8.84 -10.74
CA ARG A 25 5.12 -9.91 -11.62
C ARG A 25 5.25 -9.35 -13.04
N ASN A 26 4.48 -9.85 -14.00
CA ASN A 26 4.54 -9.44 -15.40
C ASN A 26 3.46 -8.41 -15.78
N GLU A 27 2.63 -7.99 -14.84
CA GLU A 27 1.55 -7.03 -15.09
C GLU A 27 2.02 -5.60 -14.78
N ASP A 28 1.46 -4.62 -15.48
CA ASP A 28 1.69 -3.21 -15.19
C ASP A 28 1.07 -2.85 -13.82
N PRO A 29 1.85 -2.37 -12.85
CA PRO A 29 1.35 -1.91 -11.55
C PRO A 29 0.19 -0.91 -11.62
N GLU A 30 0.19 -0.02 -12.62
CA GLU A 30 -0.87 0.98 -12.81
C GLU A 30 -2.18 0.30 -13.18
N VAL A 31 -2.14 -0.77 -14.00
CA VAL A 31 -3.33 -1.55 -14.34
C VAL A 31 -3.93 -2.21 -13.10
N ILE A 32 -3.08 -2.75 -12.22
CA ILE A 32 -3.49 -3.36 -10.96
C ILE A 32 -4.21 -2.33 -10.06
N ILE A 33 -3.64 -1.13 -9.92
CA ILE A 33 -4.21 -0.06 -9.11
C ILE A 33 -5.53 0.43 -9.71
N ASN A 34 -5.58 0.68 -11.02
CA ASN A 34 -6.81 1.04 -11.72
C ASN A 34 -7.92 -0.01 -11.53
N GLU A 35 -7.59 -1.30 -11.43
CA GLU A 35 -8.57 -2.34 -11.10
C GLU A 35 -9.04 -2.31 -9.64
N MET A 36 -8.15 -1.97 -8.70
CA MET A 36 -8.51 -1.78 -7.29
C MET A 36 -9.47 -0.60 -7.13
N GLU A 37 -9.16 0.53 -7.77
CA GLU A 37 -9.96 1.76 -7.68
C GLU A 37 -11.41 1.59 -8.13
N LYS A 38 -11.68 0.67 -9.07
CA LYS A 38 -13.05 0.33 -9.49
C LYS A 38 -13.95 -0.16 -8.35
N GLY A 39 -13.37 -0.63 -7.24
CA GLY A 39 -14.13 -1.05 -6.06
C GLY A 39 -14.28 0.03 -4.99
N VAL A 40 -13.64 1.19 -5.15
CA VAL A 40 -13.74 2.29 -4.20
C VAL A 40 -15.03 3.07 -4.47
N ALA A 41 -15.89 3.19 -3.46
CA ALA A 41 -17.13 3.93 -3.58
C ALA A 41 -16.86 5.45 -3.66
N PRO A 42 -17.69 6.25 -4.39
CA PRO A 42 -17.42 7.67 -4.62
C PRO A 42 -17.21 8.51 -3.34
N GLN A 43 -17.93 8.18 -2.27
CA GLN A 43 -17.80 8.85 -0.97
C GLN A 43 -16.42 8.61 -0.31
N ASN A 44 -15.73 7.54 -0.69
CA ASN A 44 -14.44 7.14 -0.12
C ASN A 44 -13.24 7.68 -0.92
N PHE A 45 -13.42 8.26 -2.11
CA PHE A 45 -12.32 8.74 -2.94
C PHE A 45 -11.40 9.74 -2.23
N LYS A 46 -11.94 10.58 -1.34
CA LYS A 46 -11.13 11.57 -0.59
C LYS A 46 -10.23 10.96 0.49
N LYS A 47 -10.46 9.70 0.87
CA LYS A 47 -9.64 9.00 1.85
C LYS A 47 -8.74 7.92 1.25
N SER A 48 -8.88 7.64 -0.04
CA SER A 48 -7.94 6.80 -0.79
C SER A 48 -6.88 7.63 -1.49
N LEU A 49 -5.65 7.13 -1.52
CA LEU A 49 -4.55 7.59 -2.35
C LEU A 49 -4.01 6.40 -3.14
N SER A 50 -3.46 6.66 -4.32
CA SER A 50 -2.83 5.64 -5.16
C SER A 50 -1.38 6.01 -5.37
N ILE A 51 -0.47 5.15 -4.91
CA ILE A 51 0.97 5.33 -5.01
C ILE A 51 1.59 4.00 -5.41
N THR A 52 2.03 3.91 -6.66
CA THR A 52 2.52 2.67 -7.26
C THR A 52 3.79 2.14 -6.60
N ASP A 53 4.73 3.03 -6.27
CA ASP A 53 5.93 2.66 -5.53
C ASP A 53 5.61 2.34 -4.07
N ARG A 54 5.85 1.08 -3.69
CA ARG A 54 5.51 0.57 -2.36
C ARG A 54 6.26 1.28 -1.24
N LYS A 55 7.52 1.65 -1.46
CA LYS A 55 8.32 2.35 -0.46
C LYS A 55 7.81 3.77 -0.24
N GLN A 56 7.42 4.46 -1.32
CA GLN A 56 6.77 5.77 -1.24
C GLN A 56 5.40 5.68 -0.56
N ALA A 57 4.61 4.65 -0.85
CA ALA A 57 3.32 4.43 -0.19
C ALA A 57 3.49 4.27 1.33
N ILE A 58 4.45 3.44 1.77
CA ILE A 58 4.77 3.27 3.20
C ILE A 58 5.26 4.59 3.79
N LYS A 59 6.15 5.31 3.11
CA LYS A 59 6.63 6.62 3.55
C LYS A 59 5.50 7.63 3.72
N THR A 60 4.57 7.70 2.77
CA THR A 60 3.40 8.58 2.86
C THR A 60 2.52 8.20 4.06
N ALA A 61 2.30 6.91 4.31
CA ALA A 61 1.57 6.46 5.50
C ALA A 61 2.27 6.92 6.80
N CYS A 62 3.57 6.70 6.92
CA CYS A 62 4.36 7.14 8.08
C CYS A 62 4.32 8.67 8.26
N GLN A 63 4.33 9.44 7.18
CA GLN A 63 4.25 10.90 7.24
C GLN A 63 2.87 11.38 7.73
N LEU A 64 1.80 10.76 7.24
CA LEU A 64 0.42 11.11 7.59
C LEU A 64 0.04 10.72 9.02
N ALA A 65 0.52 9.57 9.51
CA ALA A 65 0.15 9.04 10.82
C ALA A 65 0.53 10.00 11.96
N GLN A 66 -0.39 10.20 12.89
CA GLN A 66 -0.17 10.98 14.12
C GLN A 66 0.07 10.04 15.31
N ALA A 67 0.40 10.61 16.46
CA ALA A 67 0.50 9.84 17.69
C ALA A 67 -0.83 9.11 17.98
N ASN A 68 -0.74 7.82 18.32
CA ASN A 68 -1.86 6.89 18.54
C ASN A 68 -2.59 6.39 17.27
N ASP A 69 -2.16 6.76 16.07
CA ASP A 69 -2.66 6.14 14.84
C ASP A 69 -2.08 4.73 14.66
N ILE A 70 -2.80 3.89 13.93
CA ILE A 70 -2.35 2.54 13.57
C ILE A 70 -2.10 2.49 12.07
N ILE A 71 -0.89 2.10 11.68
CA ILE A 71 -0.54 1.79 10.28
C ILE A 71 -0.60 0.27 10.08
N LEU A 72 -1.49 -0.17 9.19
CA LEU A 72 -1.56 -1.57 8.75
C LEU A 72 -0.97 -1.69 7.33
N ILE A 73 0.16 -2.39 7.21
CA ILE A 73 0.74 -2.75 5.91
C ILE A 73 0.33 -4.19 5.58
N ALA A 74 -0.59 -4.35 4.63
CA ALA A 74 -1.13 -5.65 4.23
C ALA A 74 -0.60 -6.11 2.86
N GLY A 75 -0.67 -7.42 2.61
CA GLY A 75 -0.36 -8.04 1.30
C GLY A 75 0.77 -9.08 1.37
N LYS A 76 1.93 -8.68 1.87
CA LYS A 76 3.18 -9.48 1.82
C LYS A 76 3.35 -10.47 2.97
N GLY A 77 2.94 -10.09 4.18
CA GLY A 77 3.25 -10.87 5.37
C GLY A 77 4.76 -10.89 5.63
N HIS A 78 5.37 -12.08 5.68
CA HIS A 78 6.80 -12.27 5.97
C HIS A 78 7.70 -12.28 4.72
N GLU A 79 7.16 -11.96 3.54
CA GLU A 79 7.94 -11.88 2.31
C GLU A 79 8.84 -10.64 2.31
N THR A 80 10.15 -10.85 2.14
CA THR A 80 11.18 -9.79 2.12
C THR A 80 11.67 -9.46 0.71
N TYR A 81 10.84 -9.66 -0.31
CA TYR A 81 11.18 -9.34 -1.70
C TYR A 81 10.00 -8.77 -2.46
N GLN A 82 10.29 -7.98 -3.50
CA GLN A 82 9.31 -7.53 -4.48
C GLN A 82 9.64 -8.14 -5.85
N GLU A 83 8.69 -8.84 -6.45
CA GLU A 83 8.87 -9.46 -7.78
C GLU A 83 8.32 -8.57 -8.90
N ILE A 84 9.22 -8.10 -9.77
CA ILE A 84 8.93 -7.23 -10.91
C ILE A 84 9.55 -7.86 -12.15
N GLN A 85 8.74 -8.18 -13.15
CA GLN A 85 9.15 -8.82 -14.42
C GLN A 85 10.02 -10.06 -14.22
N GLY A 86 9.68 -10.89 -13.23
CA GLY A 86 10.43 -12.11 -12.88
C GLY A 86 11.73 -11.88 -12.10
N VAL A 87 12.09 -10.63 -11.79
CA VAL A 87 13.24 -10.27 -10.96
C VAL A 87 12.77 -10.00 -9.53
N ARG A 88 13.43 -10.63 -8.55
CA ARG A 88 13.17 -10.41 -7.12
C ARG A 88 14.13 -9.36 -6.57
N HIS A 89 13.57 -8.22 -6.19
CA HIS A 89 14.29 -7.13 -5.52
C HIS A 89 14.15 -7.28 -4.00
N ASN A 90 15.20 -6.99 -3.23
CA ASN A 90 15.11 -7.00 -1.78
C ASN A 90 14.13 -5.90 -1.30
N PHE A 91 13.07 -6.30 -0.60
CA PHE A 91 12.03 -5.39 -0.14
C PHE A 91 11.33 -5.95 1.09
N ASP A 92 11.60 -5.37 2.25
CA ASP A 92 11.03 -5.81 3.53
C ASP A 92 10.19 -4.66 4.12
N ASP A 93 8.87 -4.87 4.17
CA ASP A 93 7.91 -3.89 4.68
C ASP A 93 8.24 -3.47 6.13
N MET A 94 8.60 -4.44 6.97
CA MET A 94 8.87 -4.21 8.39
C MET A 94 10.15 -3.40 8.58
N LYS A 95 11.21 -3.77 7.83
CA LYS A 95 12.45 -3.00 7.85
C LYS A 95 12.23 -1.55 7.39
N ILE A 96 11.52 -1.37 6.27
CA ILE A 96 11.26 -0.05 5.69
C ILE A 96 10.43 0.82 6.64
N VAL A 97 9.36 0.28 7.23
CA VAL A 97 8.50 1.06 8.12
C VAL A 97 9.24 1.47 9.40
N THR A 98 10.04 0.58 10.00
CA THR A 98 10.85 0.91 11.18
C THR A 98 11.86 2.02 10.86
N GLU A 99 12.63 1.88 9.77
CA GLU A 99 13.61 2.91 9.37
C GLU A 99 12.95 4.28 9.13
N LEU A 100 11.75 4.30 8.55
CA LEU A 100 11.04 5.55 8.25
C LEU A 100 10.44 6.20 9.50
N LEU A 101 9.91 5.42 10.43
CA LEU A 101 9.39 5.94 11.69
C LEU A 101 10.52 6.52 12.55
N ASP A 102 11.65 5.82 12.64
CA ASP A 102 12.86 6.30 13.33
C ASP A 102 13.33 7.64 12.74
N GLN A 103 13.40 7.75 11.41
CA GLN A 103 13.79 8.99 10.72
C GLN A 103 12.82 10.16 10.96
N LEU A 104 11.54 9.86 11.18
CA LEU A 104 10.50 10.85 11.45
C LEU A 104 10.35 11.16 12.95
N ASN A 105 11.12 10.50 13.82
CA ASN A 105 10.98 10.55 15.28
C ASN A 105 9.55 10.22 15.75
N LYS A 106 8.98 9.14 15.21
CA LYS A 106 7.63 8.65 15.55
C LYS A 106 7.68 7.27 16.19
#